data_AF-A0A820DA62-F1
#
_entry.id   AF-A0A820DA62-F1
#
_cell.length_a   1.000
_cell.length_b   1.000
_cell.length_c   1.000
_cell.angle_alpha   90.00
_cell.angle_beta   90.00
_cell.angle_gamma   90.00
#
_symmetry.space_group_name_H-M   'P 1'
#
loop_
_entity.id
_entity.type
_entity.pdbx_description
1 polymer ?
#
loop_
_entity_poly.entity_id
_entity_poly.type
_entity_poly.pdbx_seq_one_letter_code
_entity_poly.pdbx_strand_id
1 'polypeptide(L)'
;MIVIATFTLIFLSISYIVPDTVASNPSPTAQTQQGVYVGFQTTENGTDINYWYGIPYAQQPIGNLRWKPPQPLEMSNGTKYAYSPNVCPQTNTYIFPMTESCLTLNVYTPANASNLPVYVWIHGGSFTTGAGILYGARQFVSTSVINAVPVVVVTINYRLGLLGFLADEGLYDERSGNKNRSTTGNYGILDQIMALDWIKENIAGFNGDPTQITIGGESAGGVSVTILLTSPLVTSGTFQRAIIESGAIWPNGVSDMETAINSTGKVLRANFNCTMVQCLRDLTIQDILKVQATIVSKNIIGVAANPVIDGYILNDIMENYYARGDFQRVPVLVGSTTNETSTFTCPYFKEKASVAQVQTFFATIYNATIVNEIPTIYGSISAYQNALTYLNIVYSDAWAHCGSRRLASRFSDYGLSAYLYTYNHLIPVTATCLGVAHAFELVMFFPDLLLFLFPGYRLTDFEKQLSTNMMRYWANFIHTSNPNDGSELTNWNTYSSSSDVDFVLDITSKMRIDYSHLNQHGPDFDSDSDDSSGEEDEDTTENDEDNVSDHLFKVSSATFQGMRVFDSINPTLANS
;
A
#
# COMPACT_ATOMS: atom_id res chain seq x y z
N MET A 1 34.98 -28.14 -34.21
CA MET A 1 35.07 -29.57 -33.87
C MET A 1 33.83 -29.93 -33.07
N ILE A 2 32.92 -30.65 -33.70
CA ILE A 2 31.75 -31.29 -33.11
C ILE A 2 32.23 -32.58 -32.47
N VAL A 3 31.90 -32.85 -31.22
CA VAL A 3 31.87 -34.22 -30.69
C VAL A 3 30.60 -34.38 -29.87
N ILE A 4 29.66 -35.11 -30.46
CA ILE A 4 28.52 -35.74 -29.81
C ILE A 4 29.07 -36.96 -29.08
N ALA A 5 28.76 -37.10 -27.78
CA ALA A 5 28.94 -38.35 -27.05
C ALA A 5 27.64 -38.71 -26.33
N THR A 6 26.95 -39.69 -26.89
CA THR A 6 25.82 -40.43 -26.32
C THR A 6 26.26 -41.20 -25.07
N PHE A 7 25.56 -41.01 -23.94
CA PHE A 7 25.65 -41.90 -22.79
C PHE A 7 24.31 -42.59 -22.54
N THR A 8 24.32 -43.91 -22.73
CA THR A 8 23.26 -44.85 -22.37
C THR A 8 23.39 -45.16 -20.87
N LEU A 9 22.37 -44.87 -20.07
CA LEU A 9 22.33 -45.25 -18.64
C LEU A 9 21.43 -46.46 -18.44
N ILE A 10 22.03 -47.52 -17.90
CA ILE A 10 21.41 -48.79 -17.53
C ILE A 10 20.73 -48.62 -16.16
N PHE A 11 19.43 -48.88 -16.08
CA PHE A 11 18.69 -48.93 -14.82
C PHE A 11 18.98 -50.23 -14.07
N LEU A 12 19.56 -50.11 -12.87
CA LEU A 12 19.64 -51.19 -11.87
C LEU A 12 18.67 -50.87 -10.74
N SER A 13 17.57 -51.62 -10.69
CA SER A 13 16.53 -51.54 -9.67
C SER A 13 17.00 -52.19 -8.36
N ILE A 14 17.28 -51.37 -7.35
CA ILE A 14 17.42 -51.82 -5.96
C ILE A 14 16.13 -51.44 -5.24
N SER A 15 15.32 -52.44 -4.90
CA SER A 15 14.11 -52.29 -4.11
C SER A 15 14.50 -52.20 -2.63
N TYR A 16 14.45 -51.00 -2.05
CA TYR A 16 14.39 -50.84 -0.60
C TYR A 16 12.92 -50.81 -0.16
N ILE A 17 12.49 -51.87 0.51
CA ILE A 17 11.24 -51.88 1.28
C ILE A 17 11.53 -51.11 2.57
N VAL A 18 10.95 -49.93 2.73
CA VAL A 18 10.85 -49.22 4.01
C VAL A 18 9.43 -49.44 4.54
N PRO A 19 9.22 -50.08 5.70
CA PRO A 19 7.91 -50.17 6.31
C PRO A 19 7.57 -48.88 7.08
N ASP A 20 6.35 -48.42 6.80
CA ASP A 20 5.36 -47.77 7.65
C ASP A 20 5.61 -46.41 8.33
N THR A 21 4.75 -45.48 7.91
CA THR A 21 4.04 -44.47 8.71
C THR A 21 4.88 -43.40 9.38
N VAL A 22 5.38 -42.45 8.58
CA VAL A 22 5.28 -41.05 9.02
C VAL A 22 3.81 -40.70 8.88
N ALA A 23 3.12 -40.46 9.99
CA ALA A 23 1.82 -39.80 9.96
C ALA A 23 2.04 -38.43 9.31
N SER A 24 1.85 -38.33 8.01
CA SER A 24 1.77 -37.05 7.33
C SER A 24 0.56 -36.36 7.94
N ASN A 25 0.78 -35.31 8.74
CA ASN A 25 -0.33 -34.46 9.16
C ASN A 25 -1.16 -34.13 7.91
N PRO A 26 -2.47 -34.43 7.90
CA PRO A 26 -3.28 -34.21 6.72
C PRO A 26 -3.20 -32.72 6.36
N SER A 27 -2.92 -32.42 5.10
CA SER A 27 -2.88 -31.05 4.59
C SER A 27 -4.14 -30.29 5.02
N PRO A 28 -4.03 -29.04 5.51
CA PRO A 28 -5.20 -28.31 5.99
C PRO A 28 -6.20 -28.11 4.85
N THR A 29 -7.48 -28.15 5.20
CA THR A 29 -8.58 -28.00 4.25
C THR A 29 -9.51 -26.87 4.69
N ALA A 30 -10.09 -26.17 3.72
CA ALA A 30 -11.04 -25.09 3.95
C ALA A 30 -12.28 -25.29 3.07
N GLN A 31 -13.47 -25.27 3.67
CA GLN A 31 -14.74 -25.40 2.96
C GLN A 31 -15.22 -24.03 2.48
N THR A 32 -15.54 -23.92 1.19
CA THR A 32 -16.09 -22.71 0.56
C THR A 32 -17.34 -23.06 -0.25
N GLN A 33 -18.04 -22.07 -0.77
CA GLN A 33 -19.14 -22.28 -1.73
C GLN A 33 -18.64 -22.84 -3.08
N GLN A 34 -17.36 -22.64 -3.41
CA GLN A 34 -16.71 -23.10 -4.64
C GLN A 34 -15.94 -24.43 -4.45
N GLY A 35 -16.16 -25.11 -3.33
CA GLY A 35 -15.60 -26.42 -3.01
C GLY A 35 -14.65 -26.42 -1.82
N VAL A 36 -13.89 -27.50 -1.67
CA VAL A 36 -12.86 -27.64 -0.63
C VAL A 36 -11.51 -27.23 -1.19
N TYR A 37 -10.80 -26.35 -0.51
CA TYR A 37 -9.42 -25.98 -0.84
C TYR A 37 -8.44 -26.63 0.11
N VAL A 38 -7.49 -27.38 -0.44
CA VAL A 38 -6.37 -27.98 0.29
C VAL A 38 -5.18 -27.03 0.24
N GLY A 39 -4.57 -26.77 1.38
CA GLY A 39 -3.45 -25.85 1.56
C GLY A 39 -2.23 -26.53 2.17
N PHE A 40 -1.36 -25.70 2.73
CA PHE A 40 -0.13 -26.10 3.40
C PHE A 40 -0.18 -25.73 4.87
N GLN A 41 0.66 -26.39 5.66
CA GLN A 41 0.94 -26.03 7.04
C GLN A 41 2.44 -25.81 7.23
N THR A 42 2.81 -24.86 8.06
CA THR A 42 4.19 -24.63 8.50
C THR A 42 4.20 -24.19 9.96
N THR A 43 5.36 -24.24 10.61
CA THR A 43 5.53 -23.72 11.98
C THR A 43 6.45 -22.51 11.90
N GLU A 44 5.95 -21.36 12.32
CA GLU A 44 6.66 -20.07 12.31
C GLU A 44 6.73 -19.55 13.75
N ASN A 45 7.93 -19.32 14.29
CA ASN A 45 8.13 -18.89 15.68
C ASN A 45 7.36 -19.74 16.73
N GLY A 46 7.31 -21.06 16.52
CA GLY A 46 6.59 -21.99 17.42
C GLY A 46 5.07 -22.00 17.27
N THR A 47 4.53 -21.29 16.27
CA THR A 47 3.09 -21.26 15.96
C THR A 47 2.82 -21.99 14.64
N ASP A 48 1.86 -22.92 14.64
CA ASP A 48 1.42 -23.60 13.42
C ASP A 48 0.49 -22.71 12.60
N ILE A 49 0.85 -22.48 11.34
CA ILE A 49 0.17 -21.61 10.38
C ILE A 49 -0.31 -22.44 9.20
N ASN A 50 -1.61 -22.41 8.92
CA ASN A 50 -2.21 -22.93 7.70
C ASN A 50 -2.26 -21.82 6.64
N TYR A 51 -1.94 -22.16 5.39
CA TYR A 51 -1.97 -21.20 4.29
C TYR A 51 -2.36 -21.82 2.94
N TRP A 52 -2.97 -21.00 2.09
CA TRP A 52 -3.46 -21.38 0.76
C TRP A 52 -3.05 -20.31 -0.25
N TYR A 53 -2.57 -20.74 -1.41
CA TYR A 53 -2.12 -19.86 -2.49
C TYR A 53 -2.99 -19.96 -3.74
N GLY A 54 -3.28 -18.82 -4.35
CA GLY A 54 -3.90 -18.77 -5.68
C GLY A 54 -5.36 -19.23 -5.72
N ILE A 55 -6.15 -19.01 -4.66
CA ILE A 55 -7.58 -19.34 -4.64
C ILE A 55 -8.30 -18.36 -5.58
N PRO A 56 -9.01 -18.80 -6.64
CA PRO A 56 -9.76 -17.89 -7.48
C PRO A 56 -10.97 -17.34 -6.71
N TYR A 57 -11.20 -16.02 -6.80
CA TYR A 57 -12.40 -15.37 -6.25
C TYR A 57 -13.40 -14.93 -7.33
N ALA A 58 -13.00 -14.97 -8.61
CA ALA A 58 -13.82 -14.58 -9.75
C ALA A 58 -13.54 -15.46 -10.97
N GLN A 59 -14.44 -15.44 -11.95
CA GLN A 59 -14.14 -15.92 -13.29
C GLN A 59 -12.94 -15.16 -13.85
N GLN A 60 -12.03 -15.90 -14.50
CA GLN A 60 -10.77 -15.33 -14.95
C GLN A 60 -11.01 -14.42 -16.18
N PRO A 61 -10.42 -13.21 -16.23
CA PRO A 61 -10.76 -12.15 -17.18
C PRO A 61 -10.12 -12.34 -18.55
N ILE A 62 -10.23 -13.55 -19.11
CA ILE A 62 -9.62 -13.95 -20.38
C ILE A 62 -10.59 -13.83 -21.55
N GLY A 63 -10.05 -13.57 -22.75
CA GLY A 63 -10.83 -13.47 -23.98
C GLY A 63 -11.95 -12.43 -23.87
N ASN A 64 -13.20 -12.86 -24.03
CA ASN A 64 -14.37 -11.96 -23.99
C ASN A 64 -14.67 -11.37 -22.60
N LEU A 65 -14.01 -11.85 -21.54
CA LEU A 65 -14.07 -11.28 -20.19
C LEU A 65 -12.99 -10.21 -19.95
N ARG A 66 -12.03 -10.06 -20.87
CA ARG A 66 -11.08 -8.95 -20.82
C ARG A 66 -11.82 -7.62 -20.89
N TRP A 67 -11.47 -6.72 -19.97
CA TRP A 67 -12.11 -5.43 -19.74
C TRP A 67 -13.63 -5.51 -19.58
N LYS A 68 -14.06 -6.45 -18.73
CA LYS A 68 -15.40 -6.45 -18.15
C LYS A 68 -15.31 -6.46 -16.61
N PRO A 69 -16.36 -5.99 -15.91
CA PRO A 69 -16.49 -6.25 -14.48
C PRO A 69 -16.30 -7.74 -14.18
N PRO A 70 -15.62 -8.10 -13.08
CA PRO A 70 -15.41 -9.49 -12.69
C PRO A 70 -16.77 -10.18 -12.49
N GLN A 71 -16.82 -11.46 -12.82
CA GLN A 71 -18.02 -12.28 -12.69
C GLN A 71 -17.84 -13.30 -11.57
N PRO A 72 -18.90 -13.62 -10.80
CA PRO A 72 -18.80 -14.56 -9.69
C PRO A 72 -18.49 -15.97 -10.19
N LEU A 73 -17.84 -16.75 -9.32
CA LEU A 73 -17.60 -18.17 -9.57
C LEU A 73 -18.86 -18.99 -9.32
N GLU A 74 -19.03 -20.04 -10.14
CA GLU A 74 -20.07 -21.05 -9.91
C GLU A 74 -19.81 -21.84 -8.62
N MET A 75 -20.89 -22.21 -7.93
CA MET A 75 -20.81 -23.11 -6.78
C MET A 75 -20.26 -24.48 -7.19
N SER A 76 -19.56 -25.15 -6.28
CA SER A 76 -18.99 -26.47 -6.55
C SER A 76 -18.76 -27.24 -5.25
N ASN A 77 -18.78 -28.58 -5.34
CA ASN A 77 -18.43 -29.49 -4.24
C ASN A 77 -17.07 -30.17 -4.46
N GLY A 78 -16.32 -29.77 -5.49
CA GLY A 78 -15.02 -30.37 -5.83
C GLY A 78 -13.91 -29.96 -4.87
N THR A 79 -12.87 -30.78 -4.79
CA THR A 79 -11.63 -30.46 -4.06
C THR A 79 -10.61 -29.84 -5.01
N LYS A 80 -9.98 -28.74 -4.61
CA LYS A 80 -8.93 -28.03 -5.36
C LYS A 80 -7.69 -27.85 -4.48
N TYR A 81 -6.53 -27.78 -5.12
CA TYR A 81 -5.24 -27.58 -4.44
C TYR A 81 -4.79 -26.13 -4.60
N ALA A 82 -4.69 -25.39 -3.51
CA ALA A 82 -4.30 -23.98 -3.49
C ALA A 82 -2.77 -23.87 -3.30
N TYR A 83 -2.01 -24.34 -4.28
CA TYR A 83 -0.55 -24.50 -4.16
C TYR A 83 0.27 -23.55 -5.02
N SER A 84 -0.34 -22.92 -6.03
CA SER A 84 0.39 -22.14 -7.02
C SER A 84 -0.28 -20.78 -7.19
N PRO A 85 0.43 -19.69 -6.85
CA PRO A 85 -0.03 -18.34 -7.14
C PRO A 85 0.35 -17.96 -8.59
N ASN A 86 -0.53 -17.21 -9.23
CA ASN A 86 -0.22 -16.47 -10.45
C ASN A 86 -0.06 -14.99 -10.12
N VAL A 87 0.65 -14.25 -10.96
CA VAL A 87 0.72 -12.78 -10.89
C VAL A 87 0.02 -12.17 -12.10
N CYS A 88 -0.65 -11.03 -11.90
CA CYS A 88 -1.28 -10.32 -13.02
C CYS A 88 -0.23 -9.75 -13.98
N PRO A 89 -0.55 -9.57 -15.28
CA PRO A 89 0.42 -9.11 -16.24
C PRO A 89 0.92 -7.70 -15.96
N GLN A 90 2.24 -7.55 -15.97
CA GLN A 90 2.96 -6.33 -15.61
C GLN A 90 4.39 -6.37 -16.18
N THR A 91 5.12 -5.27 -16.09
CA THR A 91 6.50 -5.18 -16.61
C THR A 91 7.54 -5.77 -15.67
N ASN A 92 7.23 -5.86 -14.37
CA ASN A 92 8.12 -6.47 -13.40
C ASN A 92 8.20 -7.98 -13.64
N THR A 93 9.40 -8.53 -13.54
CA THR A 93 9.62 -9.97 -13.66
C THR A 93 9.60 -10.60 -12.28
N TYR A 94 8.74 -11.60 -12.10
CA TYR A 94 8.69 -12.43 -10.91
C TYR A 94 9.00 -13.88 -11.29
N ILE A 95 9.37 -14.68 -10.29
CA ILE A 95 9.54 -16.13 -10.47
C ILE A 95 8.21 -16.86 -10.72
N PHE A 96 7.08 -16.19 -10.48
CA PHE A 96 5.74 -16.75 -10.60
C PHE A 96 5.18 -16.58 -12.02
N PRO A 97 4.33 -17.51 -12.49
CA PRO A 97 3.68 -17.39 -13.80
C PRO A 97 2.86 -16.10 -13.90
N MET A 98 3.11 -15.35 -14.96
CA MET A 98 2.39 -14.12 -15.27
C MET A 98 1.29 -14.40 -16.30
N THR A 99 0.04 -14.19 -15.93
CA THR A 99 -1.13 -14.57 -16.74
C THR A 99 -2.33 -13.68 -16.45
N GLU A 100 -3.23 -13.49 -17.42
CA GLU A 100 -4.53 -12.84 -17.18
C GLU A 100 -5.43 -13.65 -16.24
N SER A 101 -5.17 -14.95 -16.08
CA SER A 101 -5.81 -15.78 -15.07
C SER A 101 -5.20 -15.53 -13.67
N CYS A 102 -5.34 -14.30 -13.19
CA CYS A 102 -4.72 -13.82 -11.95
C CYS A 102 -5.70 -13.32 -10.88
N LEU A 103 -7.02 -13.42 -11.07
CA LEU A 103 -8.02 -13.00 -10.07
C LEU A 103 -8.10 -14.03 -8.95
N THR A 104 -7.07 -14.00 -8.10
CA THR A 104 -6.82 -14.95 -7.04
C THR A 104 -6.43 -14.27 -5.74
N LEU A 105 -6.63 -14.95 -4.62
CA LEU A 105 -6.19 -14.53 -3.30
C LEU A 105 -5.43 -15.64 -2.58
N ASN A 106 -4.73 -15.24 -1.52
CA ASN A 106 -4.03 -16.12 -0.60
C ASN A 106 -4.58 -15.91 0.81
N VAL A 107 -4.61 -16.97 1.62
CA VAL A 107 -5.09 -16.91 3.01
C VAL A 107 -4.04 -17.48 3.94
N TYR A 108 -3.81 -16.83 5.07
CA TYR A 108 -2.91 -17.25 6.15
C TYR A 108 -3.68 -17.20 7.47
N THR A 109 -3.70 -18.30 8.21
CA THR A 109 -4.45 -18.41 9.49
C THR A 109 -3.68 -19.29 10.48
N PRO A 110 -3.77 -19.05 11.79
CA PRO A 110 -3.30 -20.02 12.77
C PRO A 110 -4.09 -21.33 12.65
N ALA A 111 -3.41 -22.46 12.89
CA ALA A 111 -4.02 -23.78 12.80
C ALA A 111 -4.98 -24.10 13.97
N ASN A 112 -4.71 -23.52 15.15
CA ASN A 112 -5.38 -23.86 16.41
C ASN A 112 -6.31 -22.76 16.95
N ALA A 113 -6.84 -21.89 16.08
CA ALA A 113 -7.80 -20.85 16.44
C ALA A 113 -8.83 -20.63 15.31
N SER A 114 -10.02 -20.14 15.67
CA SER A 114 -11.15 -19.94 14.74
C SER A 114 -11.99 -18.74 15.13
N ASN A 115 -12.87 -18.30 14.23
CA ASN A 115 -13.67 -17.09 14.34
C ASN A 115 -12.83 -15.84 14.63
N LEU A 116 -11.76 -15.67 13.85
CA LEU A 116 -10.76 -14.62 14.02
C LEU A 116 -11.04 -13.39 13.16
N PRO A 117 -10.75 -12.18 13.63
CA PRO A 117 -10.72 -10.99 12.77
C PRO A 117 -9.85 -11.19 11.52
N VAL A 118 -10.31 -10.64 10.40
CA VAL A 118 -9.72 -10.82 9.08
C VAL A 118 -9.09 -9.51 8.62
N TYR A 119 -7.81 -9.55 8.25
CA TYR A 119 -7.11 -8.47 7.58
C TYR A 119 -6.98 -8.75 6.09
N VAL A 120 -7.59 -7.92 5.25
CA VAL A 120 -7.52 -8.04 3.79
C VAL A 120 -6.56 -7.00 3.24
N TRP A 121 -5.41 -7.48 2.77
CA TRP A 121 -4.34 -6.67 2.20
C TRP A 121 -4.51 -6.45 0.69
N ILE A 122 -4.53 -5.18 0.29
CA ILE A 122 -4.57 -4.70 -1.09
C ILE A 122 -3.22 -4.07 -1.39
N HIS A 123 -2.45 -4.68 -2.29
CA HIS A 123 -1.10 -4.20 -2.58
C HIS A 123 -1.07 -2.90 -3.38
N GLY A 124 0.00 -2.13 -3.19
CA GLY A 124 0.36 -0.95 -3.98
C GLY A 124 1.01 -1.29 -5.33
N GLY A 125 1.84 -0.36 -5.83
CA GLY A 125 2.56 -0.51 -7.10
C GLY A 125 2.00 0.35 -8.26
N SER A 126 1.54 1.56 -7.95
CA SER A 126 1.05 2.56 -8.93
C SER A 126 -0.06 2.05 -9.86
N PHE A 127 -0.84 1.08 -9.39
CA PHE A 127 -1.80 0.30 -10.17
C PHE A 127 -1.21 -0.48 -11.36
N THR A 128 0.10 -0.46 -11.60
CA THR A 128 0.77 -1.08 -12.76
C THR A 128 1.55 -2.34 -12.41
N THR A 129 1.92 -2.50 -11.14
CA THR A 129 2.73 -3.61 -10.63
C THR A 129 2.24 -4.09 -9.26
N GLY A 130 2.80 -5.21 -8.80
CA GLY A 130 2.50 -5.82 -7.51
C GLY A 130 1.77 -7.17 -7.63
N ALA A 131 1.77 -7.93 -6.54
CA ALA A 131 1.04 -9.19 -6.41
C ALA A 131 0.87 -9.57 -4.95
N GLY A 132 -0.28 -10.17 -4.59
CA GLY A 132 -0.57 -10.57 -3.21
C GLY A 132 0.44 -11.54 -2.62
N ILE A 133 1.09 -12.38 -3.44
CA ILE A 133 2.09 -13.35 -2.99
C ILE A 133 3.37 -12.71 -2.45
N LEU A 134 3.67 -11.46 -2.81
CA LEU A 134 4.85 -10.74 -2.32
C LEU A 134 4.73 -10.33 -0.85
N TYR A 135 3.52 -10.40 -0.30
CA TYR A 135 3.18 -9.96 1.05
C TYR A 135 2.85 -11.18 1.93
N GLY A 136 3.77 -12.15 1.95
CA GLY A 136 3.64 -13.37 2.73
C GLY A 136 3.43 -13.07 4.22
N ALA A 137 2.26 -13.42 4.76
CA ALA A 137 1.82 -12.95 6.08
C ALA A 137 2.06 -13.96 7.22
N ARG A 138 2.87 -15.00 7.01
CA ARG A 138 3.13 -16.06 8.00
C ARG A 138 3.69 -15.49 9.32
N GLN A 139 4.66 -14.58 9.23
CA GLN A 139 5.24 -13.93 10.41
C GLN A 139 4.27 -12.97 11.10
N PHE A 140 3.41 -12.29 10.34
CA PHE A 140 2.36 -11.45 10.94
C PHE A 140 1.38 -12.33 11.73
N VAL A 141 0.87 -13.40 11.10
CA VAL A 141 -0.03 -14.33 11.80
C VAL A 141 0.62 -14.93 13.04
N SER A 142 1.87 -15.42 12.97
CA SER A 142 2.55 -15.98 14.15
C SER A 142 2.79 -14.94 15.24
N THR A 143 3.23 -13.74 14.89
CA THR A 143 3.41 -12.62 15.85
C THR A 143 2.09 -12.27 16.52
N SER A 144 0.99 -12.23 15.78
CA SER A 144 -0.34 -11.91 16.33
C SER A 144 -0.80 -12.95 17.37
N VAL A 145 -0.51 -14.23 17.15
CA VAL A 145 -0.82 -15.32 18.09
C VAL A 145 0.04 -15.22 19.34
N ILE A 146 1.35 -14.99 19.21
CA ILE A 146 2.28 -14.83 20.33
C ILE A 146 1.86 -13.68 21.25
N ASN A 147 1.28 -12.63 20.67
CA ASN A 147 0.78 -11.46 21.40
C ASN A 147 -0.70 -11.56 21.79
N ALA A 148 -1.30 -12.74 21.75
CA ALA A 148 -2.67 -13.03 22.16
C ALA A 148 -3.76 -12.22 21.44
N VAL A 149 -3.48 -11.75 20.22
CA VAL A 149 -4.44 -11.06 19.32
C VAL A 149 -4.42 -11.69 17.93
N PRO A 150 -4.73 -13.00 17.81
CA PRO A 150 -4.60 -13.74 16.56
C PRO A 150 -5.49 -13.17 15.45
N VAL A 151 -4.94 -13.08 14.23
CA VAL A 151 -5.66 -12.62 13.04
C VAL A 151 -5.55 -13.60 11.88
N VAL A 152 -6.53 -13.56 10.97
CA VAL A 152 -6.42 -14.14 9.62
C VAL A 152 -5.96 -13.05 8.68
N VAL A 153 -5.00 -13.33 7.80
CA VAL A 153 -4.56 -12.39 6.76
C VAL A 153 -4.90 -12.94 5.39
N VAL A 154 -5.50 -12.11 4.54
CA VAL A 154 -5.83 -12.41 3.15
C VAL A 154 -5.07 -11.41 2.27
N THR A 155 -4.34 -11.89 1.27
CA THR A 155 -3.73 -11.02 0.26
C THR A 155 -4.36 -11.28 -1.09
N ILE A 156 -4.72 -10.23 -1.83
CA ILE A 156 -5.44 -10.36 -3.10
C ILE A 156 -4.57 -9.89 -4.27
N ASN A 157 -4.77 -10.48 -5.45
CA ASN A 157 -4.44 -9.86 -6.71
C ASN A 157 -5.65 -9.10 -7.26
N TYR A 158 -5.42 -8.08 -8.06
CA TYR A 158 -6.42 -7.40 -8.90
C TYR A 158 -5.78 -7.04 -10.24
N ARG A 159 -6.56 -6.84 -11.32
CA ARG A 159 -5.98 -6.48 -12.62
C ARG A 159 -5.23 -5.15 -12.56
N LEU A 160 -4.11 -5.08 -13.27
CA LEU A 160 -3.17 -3.95 -13.23
C LEU A 160 -3.07 -3.24 -14.59
N GLY A 161 -2.59 -2.00 -14.55
CA GLY A 161 -2.22 -1.18 -15.68
C GLY A 161 -3.34 -1.05 -16.70
N LEU A 162 -3.01 -1.13 -18.00
CA LEU A 162 -4.03 -1.09 -19.05
C LEU A 162 -4.95 -2.31 -19.03
N LEU A 163 -4.64 -3.41 -18.35
CA LEU A 163 -5.58 -4.54 -18.22
C LEU A 163 -6.63 -4.30 -17.13
N GLY A 164 -6.30 -3.55 -16.09
CA GLY A 164 -7.20 -3.20 -14.98
C GLY A 164 -7.90 -1.85 -15.13
N PHE A 165 -7.29 -0.91 -15.85
CA PHE A 165 -7.68 0.51 -15.79
C PHE A 165 -7.73 1.18 -17.17
N LEU A 166 -7.85 0.40 -18.26
CA LEU A 166 -8.12 0.98 -19.58
C LEU A 166 -9.51 1.63 -19.58
N ALA A 167 -9.56 2.92 -19.86
CA ALA A 167 -10.78 3.64 -20.17
C ALA A 167 -10.91 3.78 -21.69
N ASP A 168 -12.02 3.31 -22.24
CA ASP A 168 -12.27 3.34 -23.68
C ASP A 168 -13.75 3.61 -23.98
N GLU A 169 -14.01 4.42 -25.01
CA GLU A 169 -15.37 4.79 -25.43
C GLU A 169 -16.20 3.56 -25.83
N GLY A 170 -15.62 2.64 -26.62
CA GLY A 170 -16.31 1.42 -27.03
C GLY A 170 -16.62 0.50 -25.86
N LEU A 171 -15.73 0.43 -24.85
CA LEU A 171 -15.98 -0.35 -23.63
C LEU A 171 -17.05 0.29 -22.74
N TYR A 172 -17.12 1.62 -22.68
CA TYR A 172 -18.18 2.33 -21.96
C TYR A 172 -19.56 2.10 -22.60
N ASP A 173 -19.62 2.12 -23.93
CA ASP A 173 -20.83 1.90 -24.72
C ASP A 173 -21.35 0.45 -24.66
N GLU A 174 -20.48 -0.52 -24.37
CA GLU A 174 -20.89 -1.92 -24.16
C GLU A 174 -21.82 -2.11 -22.96
N ARG A 175 -21.89 -1.14 -22.03
CA ARG A 175 -22.78 -1.21 -20.85
C ARG A 175 -22.61 -2.49 -20.04
N SER A 176 -21.35 -2.89 -19.82
CA SER A 176 -21.00 -4.17 -19.19
C SER A 176 -21.18 -4.20 -17.67
N GLY A 177 -21.55 -3.08 -17.03
CA GLY A 177 -21.84 -2.98 -15.60
C GLY A 177 -23.15 -3.67 -15.20
N ASN A 178 -23.35 -3.82 -13.88
CA ASN A 178 -24.60 -4.38 -13.35
C ASN A 178 -25.81 -3.59 -13.84
N LYS A 179 -26.89 -4.31 -14.21
CA LYS A 179 -28.11 -3.75 -14.82
C LYS A 179 -27.85 -2.93 -16.09
N ASN A 180 -26.87 -3.32 -16.89
CA ASN A 180 -26.47 -2.65 -18.13
C ASN A 180 -26.02 -1.19 -17.91
N ARG A 181 -25.34 -0.90 -16.80
CA ARG A 181 -24.74 0.42 -16.54
C ARG A 181 -23.45 0.57 -17.34
N SER A 182 -23.22 1.75 -17.91
CA SER A 182 -21.95 2.10 -18.56
C SER A 182 -20.83 2.24 -17.53
N THR A 183 -19.66 1.68 -17.82
CA THR A 183 -18.44 1.78 -17.00
C THR A 183 -17.24 1.34 -17.82
N THR A 184 -16.09 1.95 -17.56
CA THR A 184 -14.76 1.57 -18.08
C THR A 184 -13.69 2.18 -17.17
N GLY A 185 -12.44 1.72 -17.24
CA GLY A 185 -11.33 2.33 -16.49
C GLY A 185 -11.17 1.91 -15.04
N ASN A 186 -12.07 1.10 -14.47
CA ASN A 186 -12.02 0.70 -13.05
C ASN A 186 -12.11 -0.81 -12.81
N TYR A 187 -11.74 -1.64 -13.78
CA TYR A 187 -11.85 -3.09 -13.63
C TYR A 187 -11.04 -3.63 -12.44
N GLY A 188 -9.87 -3.06 -12.17
CA GLY A 188 -9.04 -3.41 -11.00
C GLY A 188 -9.72 -3.10 -9.67
N ILE A 189 -10.46 -1.99 -9.54
CA ILE A 189 -11.24 -1.70 -8.32
C ILE A 189 -12.43 -2.65 -8.19
N LEU A 190 -13.11 -2.98 -9.30
CA LEU A 190 -14.20 -3.95 -9.28
C LEU A 190 -13.71 -5.34 -8.89
N ASP A 191 -12.50 -5.73 -9.28
CA ASP A 191 -11.86 -6.98 -8.85
C ASP A 191 -11.71 -7.03 -7.32
N GLN A 192 -11.28 -5.93 -6.71
CA GLN A 192 -11.15 -5.84 -5.25
C GLN A 192 -12.51 -5.94 -4.55
N ILE A 193 -13.56 -5.30 -5.09
CA ILE A 193 -14.94 -5.43 -4.55
C ILE A 193 -15.40 -6.90 -4.63
N MET A 194 -15.21 -7.57 -5.78
CA MET A 194 -15.56 -8.98 -5.93
C MET A 194 -14.76 -9.88 -4.98
N ALA A 195 -13.48 -9.58 -4.74
CA ALA A 195 -12.69 -10.30 -3.76
C ALA A 195 -13.25 -10.13 -2.33
N LEU A 196 -13.67 -8.92 -1.94
CA LEU A 196 -14.31 -8.68 -0.64
C LEU A 196 -15.63 -9.43 -0.49
N ASP A 197 -16.46 -9.45 -1.53
CA ASP A 197 -17.71 -10.22 -1.54
C ASP A 197 -17.41 -11.72 -1.36
N TRP A 198 -16.43 -12.26 -2.10
CA TRP A 198 -16.01 -13.65 -1.96
C TRP A 198 -15.47 -13.94 -0.55
N ILE A 199 -14.65 -13.05 0.02
CA ILE A 199 -14.08 -13.21 1.38
C ILE A 199 -15.21 -13.27 2.39
N LYS A 200 -16.17 -12.33 2.34
CA LYS A 200 -17.31 -12.28 3.25
C LYS A 200 -18.15 -13.56 3.20
N GLU A 201 -18.27 -14.18 2.04
CA GLU A 201 -19.01 -15.42 1.85
C GLU A 201 -18.27 -16.69 2.28
N ASN A 202 -16.93 -16.68 2.31
CA ASN A 202 -16.13 -17.91 2.39
C ASN A 202 -15.09 -17.95 3.51
N ILE A 203 -14.73 -16.82 4.12
CA ILE A 203 -13.58 -16.76 5.05
C ILE A 203 -13.77 -17.57 6.34
N ALA A 204 -15.02 -17.88 6.70
CA ALA A 204 -15.35 -18.81 7.78
C ALA A 204 -14.73 -20.21 7.58
N GLY A 205 -14.61 -20.66 6.33
CA GLY A 205 -13.93 -21.91 5.99
C GLY A 205 -12.42 -21.91 6.28
N PHE A 206 -11.85 -20.72 6.46
CA PHE A 206 -10.44 -20.47 6.75
C PHE A 206 -10.23 -19.89 8.15
N ASN A 207 -11.14 -20.21 9.08
CA ASN A 207 -11.09 -19.77 10.49
C ASN A 207 -11.32 -18.27 10.72
N GLY A 208 -11.67 -17.49 9.69
CA GLY A 208 -11.96 -16.06 9.82
C GLY A 208 -13.43 -15.76 10.15
N ASP A 209 -13.67 -14.63 10.79
CA ASP A 209 -15.00 -14.11 11.09
C ASP A 209 -15.41 -13.10 10.00
N PRO A 210 -16.42 -13.41 9.16
CA PRO A 210 -16.86 -12.53 8.08
C PRO A 210 -17.53 -11.23 8.57
N THR A 211 -17.77 -11.09 9.87
CA THR A 211 -18.33 -9.88 10.50
C THR A 211 -17.26 -8.96 11.09
N GLN A 212 -15.99 -9.35 11.00
CA GLN A 212 -14.84 -8.63 11.55
C GLN A 212 -13.73 -8.49 10.50
N ILE A 213 -14.06 -7.85 9.38
CA ILE A 213 -13.13 -7.60 8.27
C ILE A 213 -12.52 -6.21 8.41
N THR A 214 -11.20 -6.14 8.33
CA THR A 214 -10.42 -4.90 8.19
C THR A 214 -9.77 -4.91 6.82
N ILE A 215 -10.04 -3.90 5.99
CA ILE A 215 -9.30 -3.73 4.73
C ILE A 215 -8.06 -2.88 4.98
N GLY A 216 -6.95 -3.18 4.32
CA GLY A 216 -5.78 -2.32 4.35
C GLY A 216 -5.00 -2.36 3.06
N GLY A 217 -4.22 -1.32 2.82
CA GLY A 217 -3.37 -1.25 1.65
C GLY A 217 -2.40 -0.09 1.70
N GLU A 218 -1.36 -0.21 0.89
CA GLU A 218 -0.29 0.77 0.77
C GLU A 218 -0.26 1.41 -0.62
N SER A 219 0.07 2.70 -0.72
CA SER A 219 0.19 3.42 -1.98
C SER A 219 -1.11 3.37 -2.81
N ALA A 220 -1.06 2.87 -4.05
CA ALA A 220 -2.22 2.56 -4.88
C ALA A 220 -3.24 1.62 -4.19
N GLY A 221 -2.79 0.73 -3.32
CA GLY A 221 -3.65 -0.09 -2.46
C GLY A 221 -4.31 0.73 -1.35
N GLY A 222 -3.61 1.71 -0.78
CA GLY A 222 -4.20 2.68 0.15
C GLY A 222 -5.22 3.58 -0.54
N VAL A 223 -4.94 4.05 -1.75
CA VAL A 223 -5.91 4.76 -2.62
C VAL A 223 -7.11 3.84 -2.94
N SER A 224 -6.87 2.56 -3.16
CA SER A 224 -7.98 1.60 -3.33
C SER A 224 -8.87 1.54 -2.09
N VAL A 225 -8.29 1.51 -0.88
CA VAL A 225 -9.05 1.58 0.37
C VAL A 225 -9.86 2.87 0.46
N THR A 226 -9.30 4.04 0.10
CA THR A 226 -10.04 5.31 0.13
C THR A 226 -11.21 5.33 -0.87
N ILE A 227 -11.08 4.67 -2.02
CA ILE A 227 -12.16 4.45 -3.00
C ILE A 227 -13.21 3.48 -2.44
N LEU A 228 -12.81 2.36 -1.84
CA LEU A 228 -13.74 1.37 -1.29
C LEU A 228 -14.58 1.93 -0.13
N LEU A 229 -14.02 2.86 0.65
CA LEU A 229 -14.74 3.62 1.66
C LEU A 229 -15.82 4.55 1.08
N THR A 230 -15.70 4.99 -0.16
CA THR A 230 -16.61 6.00 -0.77
C THR A 230 -17.52 5.42 -1.85
N SER A 231 -17.19 4.24 -2.37
CA SER A 231 -17.92 3.59 -3.45
C SER A 231 -19.33 3.18 -3.02
N PRO A 232 -20.38 3.52 -3.79
CA PRO A 232 -21.75 3.11 -3.51
C PRO A 232 -22.00 1.62 -3.79
N LEU A 233 -21.05 0.93 -4.44
CA LEU A 233 -21.13 -0.51 -4.68
C LEU A 233 -20.74 -1.32 -3.44
N VAL A 234 -20.00 -0.72 -2.51
CA VAL A 234 -19.64 -1.37 -1.25
C VAL A 234 -20.80 -1.19 -0.27
N THR A 235 -21.44 -2.29 0.10
CA THR A 235 -22.54 -2.26 1.07
C THR A 235 -22.03 -1.98 2.48
N SER A 236 -22.85 -1.30 3.29
CA SER A 236 -22.51 -1.06 4.70
C SER A 236 -22.27 -2.38 5.44
N GLY A 237 -21.21 -2.43 6.24
CA GLY A 237 -20.79 -3.64 6.97
C GLY A 237 -20.09 -4.69 6.11
N THR A 238 -19.66 -4.39 4.88
CA THR A 238 -18.70 -5.25 4.15
C THR A 238 -17.37 -5.37 4.89
N PHE A 239 -16.94 -4.30 5.54
CA PHE A 239 -15.81 -4.28 6.47
C PHE A 239 -16.12 -3.35 7.65
N GLN A 240 -15.40 -3.52 8.75
CA GLN A 240 -15.62 -2.86 10.04
C GLN A 240 -14.55 -1.83 10.35
N ARG A 241 -13.41 -1.85 9.64
CA ARG A 241 -12.24 -1.00 9.85
C ARG A 241 -11.46 -0.84 8.55
N ALA A 242 -10.65 0.22 8.46
CA ALA A 242 -9.74 0.42 7.34
C ALA A 242 -8.34 0.89 7.79
N ILE A 243 -7.30 0.41 7.10
CA ILE A 243 -5.90 0.80 7.29
C ILE A 243 -5.38 1.40 5.97
N ILE A 244 -4.84 2.61 6.02
CA ILE A 244 -4.51 3.41 4.84
C ILE A 244 -3.08 3.89 4.95
N GLU A 245 -2.17 3.14 4.31
CA GLU A 245 -0.73 3.36 4.41
C GLU A 245 -0.29 4.14 3.17
N SER A 246 0.14 5.38 3.33
CA SER A 246 0.67 6.20 2.22
C SER A 246 -0.31 6.34 1.04
N GLY A 247 -1.62 6.25 1.33
CA GLY A 247 -2.73 6.23 0.37
C GLY A 247 -3.62 7.45 0.52
N ALA A 248 -3.25 8.54 -0.13
CA ALA A 248 -3.88 9.84 0.10
C ALA A 248 -5.19 10.06 -0.68
N ILE A 249 -6.04 10.94 -0.14
CA ILE A 249 -7.19 11.53 -0.88
C ILE A 249 -6.80 12.77 -1.71
N TRP A 250 -5.59 13.29 -1.49
CA TRP A 250 -5.05 14.46 -2.15
C TRP A 250 -3.52 14.35 -2.29
N PRO A 251 -2.91 14.67 -3.46
CA PRO A 251 -3.55 15.11 -4.71
C PRO A 251 -4.49 14.04 -5.28
N ASN A 252 -5.46 14.47 -6.08
CA ASN A 252 -6.53 13.59 -6.53
C ASN A 252 -5.99 12.40 -7.36
N GLY A 253 -6.13 11.19 -6.81
CA GLY A 253 -5.68 9.94 -7.42
C GLY A 253 -6.60 9.36 -8.50
N VAL A 254 -7.64 10.10 -8.93
CA VAL A 254 -8.58 9.66 -9.97
C VAL A 254 -8.64 10.64 -11.15
N SER A 255 -8.95 10.12 -12.33
CA SER A 255 -9.12 10.93 -13.55
C SER A 255 -10.59 11.07 -13.92
N ASP A 256 -10.98 12.21 -14.52
CA ASP A 256 -12.27 12.28 -15.21
C ASP A 256 -12.28 11.34 -16.44
N MET A 257 -13.48 10.95 -16.87
CA MET A 257 -13.66 9.97 -17.95
C MET A 257 -13.01 10.41 -19.28
N GLU A 258 -13.08 11.69 -19.64
CA GLU A 258 -12.52 12.18 -20.90
C GLU A 258 -10.99 12.09 -20.88
N THR A 259 -10.36 12.58 -19.81
CA THR A 259 -8.91 12.46 -19.60
C THR A 259 -8.46 11.01 -19.61
N ALA A 260 -9.20 10.11 -18.95
CA ALA A 260 -8.88 8.69 -18.91
C ALA A 260 -8.95 8.03 -20.31
N ILE A 261 -10.02 8.29 -21.08
CA ILE A 261 -10.17 7.78 -22.46
C ILE A 261 -9.05 8.31 -23.37
N ASN A 262 -8.73 9.61 -23.25
CA ASN A 262 -7.70 10.26 -24.05
C ASN A 262 -6.29 9.72 -23.76
N SER A 263 -5.98 9.46 -22.49
CA SER A 263 -4.65 9.02 -22.05
C SER A 263 -4.44 7.50 -22.16
N THR A 264 -5.51 6.69 -22.21
CA THR A 264 -5.42 5.23 -22.26
C THR A 264 -6.01 4.64 -23.54
N GLY A 265 -7.34 4.59 -23.69
CA GLY A 265 -8.06 3.99 -24.82
C GLY A 265 -7.62 4.51 -26.18
N LYS A 266 -7.58 5.84 -26.37
CA LYS A 266 -7.13 6.45 -27.64
C LYS A 266 -5.66 6.14 -27.95
N VAL A 267 -4.80 6.13 -26.93
CA VAL A 267 -3.37 5.79 -27.09
C VAL A 267 -3.21 4.33 -27.52
N LEU A 268 -3.89 3.39 -26.86
CA LEU A 268 -3.81 1.97 -27.19
C LEU A 268 -4.37 1.71 -28.60
N ARG A 269 -5.52 2.29 -28.94
CA ARG A 269 -6.12 2.18 -30.29
C ARG A 269 -5.21 2.71 -31.38
N ALA A 270 -4.61 3.88 -31.19
CA ALA A 270 -3.74 4.49 -32.18
C ALA A 270 -2.46 3.68 -32.44
N ASN A 271 -1.92 3.00 -31.42
CA ASN A 271 -0.73 2.16 -31.58
C ASN A 271 -0.97 0.91 -32.45
N PHE A 272 -2.20 0.41 -32.51
CA PHE A 272 -2.55 -0.82 -33.23
C PHE A 272 -3.61 -0.65 -34.32
N ASN A 273 -4.00 0.60 -34.62
CA ASN A 273 -5.08 0.93 -35.56
C ASN A 273 -6.42 0.23 -35.25
N CYS A 274 -6.75 0.06 -33.97
CA CYS A 274 -7.99 -0.61 -33.55
C CYS A 274 -9.20 0.33 -33.59
N THR A 275 -10.18 0.00 -34.43
CA THR A 275 -11.46 0.74 -34.52
C THR A 275 -12.58 0.10 -33.70
N MET A 276 -12.54 -1.20 -33.46
CA MET A 276 -13.55 -1.93 -32.68
C MET A 276 -12.96 -2.50 -31.38
N VAL A 277 -13.81 -2.70 -30.36
CA VAL A 277 -13.39 -3.29 -29.07
C VAL A 277 -12.79 -4.69 -29.25
N GLN A 278 -13.31 -5.49 -30.20
CA GLN A 278 -12.78 -6.83 -30.44
C GLN A 278 -11.28 -6.80 -30.83
N CYS A 279 -10.86 -5.84 -31.66
CA CYS A 279 -9.44 -5.65 -31.99
C CYS A 279 -8.58 -5.42 -30.75
N LEU A 280 -9.08 -4.64 -29.78
CA LEU A 280 -8.39 -4.43 -28.51
C LEU A 280 -8.30 -5.73 -27.70
N ARG A 281 -9.39 -6.52 -27.64
CA ARG A 281 -9.42 -7.80 -26.91
C ARG A 281 -8.53 -8.86 -27.55
N ASP A 282 -8.27 -8.76 -28.84
CA ASP A 282 -7.39 -9.67 -29.58
C ASP A 282 -5.91 -9.33 -29.42
N LEU A 283 -5.55 -8.16 -28.86
CA LEU A 283 -4.16 -7.79 -28.60
C LEU A 283 -3.50 -8.79 -27.65
N THR A 284 -2.20 -9.05 -27.83
CA THR A 284 -1.47 -9.85 -26.87
C THR A 284 -1.19 -9.05 -25.59
N ILE A 285 -0.95 -9.76 -24.48
CA ILE A 285 -0.49 -9.12 -23.23
C ILE A 285 0.77 -8.27 -23.49
N GLN A 286 1.71 -8.78 -24.30
CA GLN A 286 2.98 -8.09 -24.58
C GLN A 286 2.76 -6.79 -25.37
N ASP A 287 1.82 -6.78 -26.31
CA ASP A 287 1.43 -5.58 -27.05
C ASP A 287 0.90 -4.49 -26.11
N ILE A 288 0.04 -4.87 -25.18
CA ILE A 288 -0.53 -3.97 -24.17
C ILE A 288 0.55 -3.45 -23.23
N LEU A 289 1.41 -4.34 -22.71
CA LEU A 289 2.50 -3.97 -21.79
C LEU A 289 3.55 -3.06 -22.46
N LYS A 290 3.79 -3.21 -23.76
CA LYS A 290 4.69 -2.32 -24.51
C LYS A 290 4.17 -0.88 -24.58
N VAL A 291 2.86 -0.71 -24.83
CA VAL A 291 2.23 0.63 -24.81
C VAL A 291 2.25 1.18 -23.39
N GLN A 292 1.89 0.37 -22.40
CA GLN A 292 1.94 0.74 -20.98
C GLN A 292 3.34 1.24 -20.58
N ALA A 293 4.41 0.53 -20.91
CA ALA A 293 5.78 0.96 -20.60
C ALA A 293 6.14 2.34 -21.19
N THR A 294 5.57 2.67 -22.35
CA THR A 294 5.76 3.98 -23.00
C THR A 294 5.00 5.10 -22.28
N ILE A 295 3.84 4.80 -21.68
CA ILE A 295 3.08 5.77 -20.87
C ILE A 295 3.80 5.98 -19.53
N VAL A 296 4.15 4.88 -18.86
CA VAL A 296 4.85 4.86 -17.57
C VAL A 296 6.16 5.65 -17.62
N SER A 297 6.95 5.54 -18.69
CA SER A 297 8.23 6.25 -18.81
C SER A 297 8.13 7.79 -18.83
N LYS A 298 6.92 8.33 -19.02
CA LYS A 298 6.64 9.77 -19.01
C LYS A 298 6.06 10.25 -17.67
N ASN A 299 5.82 9.34 -16.73
CA ASN A 299 5.23 9.63 -15.44
C ASN A 299 6.22 9.25 -14.32
N ILE A 300 6.62 10.22 -13.50
CA ILE A 300 7.64 9.98 -12.46
C ILE A 300 7.21 8.95 -11.41
N ILE A 301 5.90 8.80 -11.15
CA ILE A 301 5.33 7.84 -10.18
C ILE A 301 5.06 6.48 -10.86
N GLY A 302 5.27 6.38 -12.17
CA GLY A 302 5.12 5.13 -12.92
C GLY A 302 3.68 4.67 -13.11
N VAL A 303 2.71 5.59 -13.03
CA VAL A 303 1.30 5.32 -13.31
C VAL A 303 1.07 5.27 -14.82
N ALA A 304 0.40 4.21 -15.30
CA ALA A 304 -0.06 4.09 -16.69
C ALA A 304 -1.52 4.52 -16.87
N ALA A 305 -2.34 4.27 -15.86
CA ALA A 305 -3.76 4.53 -15.83
C ALA A 305 -4.21 4.65 -14.37
N ASN A 306 -4.97 5.69 -14.06
CA ASN A 306 -5.58 5.89 -12.75
C ASN A 306 -7.00 5.30 -12.74
N PRO A 307 -7.57 5.04 -11.55
CA PRO A 307 -9.01 4.91 -11.41
C PRO A 307 -9.75 6.14 -11.98
N VAL A 308 -10.99 5.93 -12.40
CA VAL A 308 -11.77 6.89 -13.21
C VAL A 308 -13.08 7.25 -12.50
N ILE A 309 -13.50 8.51 -12.63
CA ILE A 309 -14.85 8.95 -12.30
C ILE A 309 -15.78 8.46 -13.41
N ASP A 310 -16.28 7.23 -13.28
CA ASP A 310 -17.03 6.53 -14.32
C ASP A 310 -18.55 6.66 -14.18
N GLY A 311 -19.00 7.33 -13.12
CA GLY A 311 -20.41 7.39 -12.78
C GLY A 311 -20.96 6.01 -12.46
N TYR A 312 -20.13 5.06 -11.98
CA TYR A 312 -20.52 3.73 -11.51
C TYR A 312 -19.93 3.42 -10.14
N ILE A 313 -18.59 3.42 -10.02
CA ILE A 313 -17.85 3.28 -8.76
C ILE A 313 -17.67 4.64 -8.10
N LEU A 314 -17.37 5.66 -8.90
CA LEU A 314 -17.18 7.03 -8.43
C LEU A 314 -17.98 7.97 -9.31
N ASN A 315 -18.72 8.88 -8.69
CA ASN A 315 -19.44 9.96 -9.37
C ASN A 315 -18.71 11.31 -9.23
N ASP A 316 -17.67 11.37 -8.40
CA ASP A 316 -16.96 12.59 -8.02
C ASP A 316 -15.53 12.25 -7.57
N ILE A 317 -14.71 13.28 -7.30
CA ILE A 317 -13.39 13.10 -6.68
C ILE A 317 -13.53 12.65 -5.22
N MET A 318 -12.52 11.94 -4.70
CA MET A 318 -12.54 11.36 -3.35
C MET A 318 -12.73 12.44 -2.27
N GLU A 319 -12.06 13.59 -2.40
CA GLU A 319 -12.15 14.69 -1.43
C GLU A 319 -13.60 15.17 -1.21
N ASN A 320 -14.42 15.21 -2.26
CA ASN A 320 -15.83 15.62 -2.16
C ASN A 320 -16.70 14.62 -1.42
N TYR A 321 -16.39 13.32 -1.48
CA TYR A 321 -17.09 12.31 -0.68
C TYR A 321 -16.79 12.48 0.81
N TYR A 322 -15.50 12.60 1.16
CA TYR A 322 -15.10 12.79 2.55
C TYR A 322 -15.57 14.13 3.12
N ALA A 323 -15.55 15.21 2.34
CA ALA A 323 -16.05 16.51 2.78
C ALA A 323 -17.56 16.47 3.13
N ARG A 324 -18.37 15.74 2.36
CA ARG A 324 -19.82 15.61 2.59
C ARG A 324 -20.22 14.55 3.62
N GLY A 325 -19.29 13.71 4.06
CA GLY A 325 -19.61 12.59 4.96
C GLY A 325 -20.20 11.38 4.24
N ASP A 326 -20.05 11.31 2.91
CA ASP A 326 -20.56 10.26 2.03
C ASP A 326 -19.55 9.11 1.92
N PHE A 327 -19.23 8.48 3.04
CA PHE A 327 -18.30 7.36 3.13
C PHE A 327 -18.69 6.37 4.22
N GLN A 328 -18.15 5.16 4.17
CA GLN A 328 -18.33 4.12 5.17
C GLN A 328 -17.75 4.60 6.51
N ARG A 329 -18.60 4.73 7.52
CA ARG A 329 -18.25 5.26 8.84
C ARG A 329 -17.64 4.18 9.73
N VAL A 330 -16.39 3.82 9.45
CA VAL A 330 -15.60 2.84 10.21
C VAL A 330 -14.35 3.49 10.83
N PRO A 331 -13.81 3.00 11.94
CA PRO A 331 -12.52 3.47 12.46
C PRO A 331 -11.39 3.29 11.44
N VAL A 332 -10.44 4.22 11.42
CA VAL A 332 -9.29 4.18 10.51
C VAL A 332 -7.95 4.29 11.22
N LEU A 333 -6.96 3.59 10.69
CA LEU A 333 -5.54 3.84 10.92
C LEU A 333 -4.98 4.39 9.61
N VAL A 334 -4.30 5.53 9.65
CA VAL A 334 -3.84 6.25 8.45
C VAL A 334 -2.45 6.83 8.69
N GLY A 335 -1.58 6.81 7.69
CA GLY A 335 -0.26 7.42 7.84
C GLY A 335 0.55 7.41 6.57
N SER A 336 1.84 7.70 6.74
CA SER A 336 2.81 7.90 5.66
C SER A 336 4.22 7.63 6.17
N THR A 337 5.17 7.45 5.26
CA THR A 337 6.62 7.45 5.59
C THR A 337 7.15 8.89 5.63
N THR A 338 8.31 9.15 6.25
CA THR A 338 8.84 10.54 6.34
C THR A 338 9.32 11.10 4.99
N ASN A 339 9.73 10.25 4.03
CA ASN A 339 10.36 10.67 2.78
C ASN A 339 9.73 10.02 1.54
N GLU A 340 8.41 10.12 1.43
CA GLU A 340 7.56 9.42 0.46
C GLU A 340 8.02 9.53 -1.00
N THR A 341 8.40 10.72 -1.43
CA THR A 341 8.65 10.94 -2.86
C THR A 341 10.04 10.52 -3.31
N SER A 342 10.94 10.21 -2.37
CA SER A 342 12.33 9.88 -2.66
C SER A 342 12.51 8.60 -3.47
N THR A 343 11.60 7.62 -3.31
CA THR A 343 11.53 6.39 -4.12
C THR A 343 11.46 6.70 -5.62
N PHE A 344 10.85 7.83 -5.99
CA PHE A 344 10.66 8.24 -7.38
C PHE A 344 11.69 9.30 -7.82
N THR A 345 11.91 10.31 -6.99
CA THR A 345 12.76 11.45 -7.35
C THR A 345 14.25 11.10 -7.31
N CYS A 346 14.69 10.24 -6.40
CA CYS A 346 16.08 9.84 -6.32
C CYS A 346 16.58 9.18 -7.62
N PRO A 347 15.95 8.11 -8.15
CA PRO A 347 16.37 7.54 -9.42
C PRO A 347 16.19 8.51 -10.59
N TYR A 348 15.14 9.34 -10.59
CA TYR A 348 14.89 10.33 -11.64
C TYR A 348 16.02 11.36 -11.76
N PHE A 349 16.50 11.88 -10.63
CA PHE A 349 17.60 12.84 -10.59
C PHE A 349 18.99 12.20 -10.45
N LYS A 350 19.09 10.87 -10.39
CA LYS A 350 20.36 10.14 -10.15
C LYS A 350 21.03 10.65 -8.86
N GLU A 351 20.27 10.64 -7.77
CA GLU A 351 20.68 10.99 -6.39
C GLU A 351 20.98 12.47 -6.12
N LYS A 352 21.12 13.32 -7.15
CA LYS A 352 21.43 14.76 -6.97
C LYS A 352 20.70 15.65 -7.97
N ALA A 353 20.16 16.76 -7.49
CA ALA A 353 19.51 17.77 -8.32
C ALA A 353 20.11 19.16 -8.08
N SER A 354 20.17 19.98 -9.13
CA SER A 354 20.45 21.41 -9.02
C SER A 354 19.19 22.20 -8.65
N VAL A 355 19.37 23.41 -8.11
CA VAL A 355 18.25 24.33 -7.81
C VAL A 355 17.37 24.56 -9.05
N ALA A 356 17.96 24.77 -10.22
CA ALA A 356 17.24 24.99 -11.46
C ALA A 356 16.40 23.78 -11.88
N GLN A 357 16.91 22.56 -11.68
CA GLN A 357 16.16 21.33 -11.94
C GLN A 357 14.95 21.20 -11.01
N VAL A 358 15.12 21.52 -9.72
CA VAL A 358 14.02 21.48 -8.74
C VAL A 358 12.95 22.54 -9.04
N GLN A 359 13.36 23.77 -9.38
CA GLN A 359 12.43 24.82 -9.80
C GLN A 359 11.64 24.43 -11.06
N THR A 360 12.32 23.84 -12.04
CA THR A 360 11.68 23.32 -13.26
C THR A 360 10.70 22.19 -12.94
N PHE A 361 11.07 21.31 -12.01
CA PHE A 361 10.20 20.22 -11.57
C PHE A 361 8.91 20.78 -10.95
N PHE A 362 9.00 21.70 -9.98
CA PHE A 362 7.81 22.31 -9.39
C PHE A 362 6.94 23.04 -10.42
N ALA A 363 7.55 23.78 -11.36
CA ALA A 363 6.81 24.43 -12.44
C ALA A 363 6.13 23.46 -13.42
N THR A 364 6.55 22.19 -13.45
CA THR A 364 5.92 21.15 -14.26
C THR A 364 4.69 20.55 -13.58
N ILE A 365 4.71 20.43 -12.25
CA ILE A 365 3.65 19.74 -11.50
C ILE A 365 2.67 20.69 -10.79
N TYR A 366 3.07 21.95 -10.59
CA TYR A 366 2.28 22.97 -9.90
C TYR A 366 2.13 24.24 -10.75
N ASN A 367 1.03 24.96 -10.53
CA ASN A 367 0.82 26.27 -11.14
C ASN A 367 1.72 27.33 -10.49
N ALA A 368 1.85 28.48 -11.17
CA ALA A 368 2.73 29.57 -10.72
C ALA A 368 2.38 30.10 -9.32
N THR A 369 1.10 30.08 -8.91
CA THR A 369 0.68 30.53 -7.57
C THR A 369 1.30 29.64 -6.49
N ILE A 370 1.10 28.31 -6.58
CA ILE A 370 1.70 27.35 -5.66
C ILE A 370 3.23 27.48 -5.64
N VAL A 371 3.85 27.52 -6.82
CA VAL A 371 5.31 27.60 -6.95
C VAL A 371 5.89 28.83 -6.22
N ASN A 372 5.19 29.97 -6.28
CA ASN A 372 5.63 31.20 -5.63
C ASN A 372 5.45 31.18 -4.11
N GLU A 373 4.53 30.36 -3.57
CA GLU A 373 4.26 30.24 -2.13
C GLU A 373 5.14 29.21 -1.43
N ILE A 374 5.65 28.20 -2.15
CA ILE A 374 6.53 27.15 -1.59
C ILE A 374 7.68 27.74 -0.74
N PRO A 375 8.44 28.76 -1.18
CA PRO A 375 9.53 29.32 -0.38
C PRO A 375 9.08 30.05 0.90
N THR A 376 7.83 30.52 0.96
CA THR A 376 7.27 31.16 2.16
C THR A 376 7.04 30.15 3.28
N ILE A 377 6.68 28.91 2.94
CA ILE A 377 6.44 27.82 3.89
C ILE A 377 7.75 27.11 4.26
N TYR A 378 8.51 26.70 3.24
CA TYR A 378 9.65 25.79 3.41
C TYR A 378 11.01 26.49 3.47
N GLY A 379 11.01 27.83 3.33
CA GLY A 379 12.23 28.63 3.15
C GLY A 379 12.81 28.51 1.73
N SER A 380 13.91 29.23 1.49
CA SER A 380 14.62 29.18 0.20
C SER A 380 15.27 27.82 -0.05
N ILE A 381 15.20 27.33 -1.30
CA ILE A 381 15.91 26.11 -1.75
C ILE A 381 17.41 26.21 -1.45
N SER A 382 17.99 27.42 -1.54
CA SER A 382 19.41 27.66 -1.30
C SER A 382 19.84 27.47 0.17
N ALA A 383 18.88 27.37 1.10
CA ALA A 383 19.18 27.08 2.52
C ALA A 383 19.49 25.60 2.77
N TYR A 384 19.28 24.73 1.78
CA TYR A 384 19.47 23.28 1.89
C TYR A 384 20.76 22.88 1.18
N GLN A 385 21.58 22.04 1.81
CA GLN A 385 22.84 21.57 1.22
C GLN A 385 22.63 20.79 -0.09
N ASN A 386 21.52 20.07 -0.21
CA ASN A 386 21.12 19.34 -1.41
C ASN A 386 19.71 19.77 -1.83
N ALA A 387 19.57 20.30 -3.06
CA ALA A 387 18.28 20.74 -3.57
C ALA A 387 17.29 19.57 -3.75
N LEU A 388 17.78 18.33 -3.94
CA LEU A 388 16.93 17.14 -3.97
C LEU A 388 16.25 16.89 -2.62
N THR A 389 16.93 17.15 -1.50
CA THR A 389 16.33 17.06 -0.17
C THR A 389 15.19 18.05 -0.01
N TYR A 390 15.38 19.30 -0.48
CA TYR A 390 14.30 20.29 -0.50
C TYR A 390 13.09 19.80 -1.30
N LEU A 391 13.35 19.30 -2.52
CA LEU A 391 12.31 18.75 -3.37
C LEU A 391 11.51 17.66 -2.64
N ASN A 392 12.21 16.72 -2.01
CA ASN A 392 11.55 15.59 -1.37
C ASN A 392 10.74 15.99 -0.14
N ILE A 393 11.17 16.98 0.64
CA ILE A 393 10.38 17.51 1.77
C ILE A 393 9.06 18.09 1.25
N VAL A 394 9.14 19.05 0.32
CA VAL A 394 7.94 19.73 -0.22
C VAL A 394 7.02 18.76 -0.93
N TYR A 395 7.59 17.85 -1.73
CA TYR A 395 6.80 16.95 -2.54
C TYR A 395 6.18 15.81 -1.72
N SER A 396 6.85 15.29 -0.68
CA SER A 396 6.26 14.28 0.21
C SER A 396 5.14 14.85 1.07
N ASP A 397 5.30 16.09 1.53
CA ASP A 397 4.23 16.81 2.23
C ASP A 397 2.98 16.90 1.36
N ALA A 398 3.16 17.37 0.11
CA ALA A 398 2.05 17.53 -0.81
C ALA A 398 1.43 16.17 -1.21
N TRP A 399 2.26 15.17 -1.50
CA TRP A 399 1.81 13.93 -2.11
C TRP A 399 1.15 12.94 -1.13
N ALA A 400 1.58 12.93 0.13
CA ALA A 400 1.13 11.93 1.10
C ALA A 400 0.80 12.54 2.48
N HIS A 401 1.69 13.32 3.09
CA HIS A 401 1.50 13.74 4.49
C HIS A 401 0.24 14.60 4.67
N CYS A 402 0.04 15.59 3.79
CA CYS A 402 -1.16 16.44 3.80
C CYS A 402 -2.42 15.61 3.56
N GLY A 403 -2.38 14.64 2.64
CA GLY A 403 -3.51 13.77 2.35
C GLY A 403 -3.90 12.87 3.52
N SER A 404 -2.92 12.24 4.19
CA SER A 404 -3.14 11.42 5.39
C SER A 404 -3.69 12.24 6.55
N ARG A 405 -3.16 13.45 6.79
CA ARG A 405 -3.68 14.38 7.80
C ARG A 405 -5.08 14.87 7.49
N ARG A 406 -5.37 15.25 6.23
CA ARG A 406 -6.72 15.64 5.79
C ARG A 406 -7.72 14.51 6.02
N LEU A 407 -7.33 13.28 5.69
CA LEU A 407 -8.20 12.13 5.92
C LEU A 407 -8.47 11.95 7.42
N ALA A 408 -7.44 11.93 8.27
CA ALA A 408 -7.60 11.83 9.71
C ALA A 408 -8.50 12.96 10.27
N SER A 409 -8.32 14.19 9.78
CA SER A 409 -9.13 15.35 10.12
C SER A 409 -10.59 15.18 9.74
N ARG A 410 -10.89 14.70 8.52
CA ARG A 410 -12.28 14.43 8.11
C ARG A 410 -12.94 13.38 9.01
N PHE A 411 -12.25 12.32 9.39
CA PHE A 411 -12.81 11.35 10.34
C PHE A 411 -13.08 11.99 11.71
N SER A 412 -12.15 12.81 12.20
CA SER A 412 -12.30 13.56 13.45
C SER A 412 -13.50 14.52 13.43
N ASP A 413 -13.69 15.28 12.35
CA ASP A 413 -14.80 16.22 12.15
C ASP A 413 -16.18 15.52 12.23
N TYR A 414 -16.25 14.26 11.80
CA TYR A 414 -17.46 13.43 11.87
C TYR A 414 -17.58 12.61 13.17
N GLY A 415 -16.69 12.84 14.15
CA GLY A 415 -16.69 12.13 15.44
C GLY A 415 -16.30 10.66 15.34
N LEU A 416 -15.52 10.29 14.31
CA LEU A 416 -15.03 8.93 14.08
C LEU A 416 -13.58 8.79 14.54
N SER A 417 -13.22 7.60 15.02
CA SER A 417 -11.84 7.32 15.43
C SER A 417 -10.90 7.24 14.22
N ALA A 418 -9.86 8.07 14.24
CA ALA A 418 -8.72 7.98 13.35
C ALA A 418 -7.43 7.90 14.15
N TYR A 419 -6.47 7.08 13.73
CA TYR A 419 -5.14 6.97 14.31
C TYR A 419 -4.12 7.34 13.25
N LEU A 420 -3.51 8.52 13.41
CA LEU A 420 -2.54 9.07 12.45
C LEU A 420 -1.11 8.67 12.85
N TYR A 421 -0.31 8.16 11.91
CA TYR A 421 1.12 7.89 12.10
C TYR A 421 2.02 8.50 11.04
N THR A 422 3.30 8.64 11.42
CA THR A 422 4.43 8.77 10.49
C THR A 422 5.45 7.67 10.77
N TYR A 423 5.79 6.86 9.78
CA TYR A 423 6.90 5.90 9.88
C TYR A 423 8.22 6.61 9.59
N ASN A 424 9.15 6.55 10.55
CA ASN A 424 10.39 7.33 10.53
C ASN A 424 11.66 6.49 10.70
N HIS A 425 11.56 5.16 10.63
CA HIS A 425 12.71 4.30 10.82
C HIS A 425 13.48 4.05 9.51
N LEU A 426 14.75 4.46 9.47
CA LEU A 426 15.63 4.30 8.31
C LEU A 426 16.23 2.89 8.26
N ILE A 427 16.09 2.23 7.11
CA ILE A 427 16.85 1.01 6.80
C ILE A 427 18.22 1.43 6.23
N PRO A 428 19.34 1.16 6.93
CA PRO A 428 20.65 1.78 6.65
C PRO A 428 21.32 1.33 5.35
N VAL A 429 20.83 0.27 4.71
CA VAL A 429 21.38 -0.21 3.42
C VAL A 429 20.86 0.53 2.19
N THR A 430 20.04 1.56 2.40
CA THR A 430 19.41 2.34 1.33
C THR A 430 20.35 3.44 0.83
N ALA A 431 20.18 3.86 -0.44
CA ALA A 431 20.91 5.02 -0.95
C ALA A 431 20.58 6.26 -0.10
N THR A 432 21.58 7.09 0.18
CA THR A 432 21.42 8.24 1.11
C THR A 432 20.35 9.24 0.68
N CYS A 433 20.05 9.33 -0.61
CA CYS A 433 18.96 10.14 -1.16
C CYS A 433 17.55 9.66 -0.77
N LEU A 434 17.38 8.39 -0.39
CA LEU A 434 16.08 7.77 -0.13
C LEU A 434 15.56 8.11 1.26
N GLY A 435 16.41 8.08 2.29
CA GLY A 435 15.95 8.20 3.67
C GLY A 435 14.86 7.15 3.99
N VAL A 436 13.83 7.56 4.72
CA VAL A 436 12.68 6.70 5.06
C VAL A 436 11.65 6.77 3.94
N ALA A 437 11.91 6.03 2.86
CA ALA A 437 11.18 6.17 1.61
C ALA A 437 9.83 5.44 1.60
N HIS A 438 9.01 5.75 0.61
CA HIS A 438 7.70 5.14 0.39
C HIS A 438 7.72 3.61 0.39
N ALA A 439 6.73 3.01 1.06
CA ALA A 439 6.55 1.58 1.29
C ALA A 439 7.61 0.90 2.18
N PHE A 440 8.55 1.63 2.78
CA PHE A 440 9.60 1.01 3.60
C PHE A 440 9.09 0.50 4.94
N GLU A 441 7.94 0.96 5.43
CA GLU A 441 7.26 0.39 6.59
C GLU A 441 6.82 -1.06 6.34
N LEU A 442 6.55 -1.43 5.09
CA LEU A 442 6.01 -2.75 4.73
C LEU A 442 6.96 -3.90 5.07
N VAL A 443 8.27 -3.65 5.08
CA VAL A 443 9.27 -4.65 5.43
C VAL A 443 9.19 -5.08 6.91
N MET A 444 8.53 -4.26 7.75
CA MET A 444 8.28 -4.57 9.15
C MET A 444 7.11 -5.55 9.33
N PHE A 445 6.22 -5.68 8.35
CA PHE A 445 5.10 -6.63 8.34
C PHE A 445 5.37 -7.88 7.51
N PHE A 446 6.13 -7.73 6.42
CA PHE A 446 6.34 -8.74 5.39
C PHE A 446 7.84 -9.04 5.19
N PRO A 447 8.40 -10.02 5.91
CA PRO A 447 9.83 -10.36 5.82
C PRO A 447 10.27 -10.84 4.43
N ASP A 448 9.37 -11.52 3.71
CA ASP A 448 9.63 -11.95 2.33
C ASP A 448 9.88 -10.74 1.41
N LEU A 449 9.23 -9.60 1.68
CA LEU A 449 9.46 -8.33 0.98
C LEU A 449 10.80 -7.70 1.35
N LEU A 450 11.22 -7.78 2.63
CA LEU A 450 12.54 -7.33 3.07
C LEU A 450 13.65 -8.04 2.27
N LEU A 451 13.56 -9.37 2.15
CA LEU A 451 14.55 -10.16 1.40
C LEU A 451 14.56 -9.80 -0.09
N PHE A 452 13.40 -9.46 -0.65
CA PHE A 452 13.28 -9.06 -2.05
C PHE A 452 13.89 -7.68 -2.31
N LEU A 453 13.60 -6.69 -1.46
CA LEU A 453 14.05 -5.30 -1.63
C LEU A 453 15.51 -5.11 -1.20
N PHE A 454 15.94 -5.79 -0.15
CA PHE A 454 17.27 -5.66 0.45
C PHE A 454 17.95 -7.02 0.63
N PRO A 455 18.36 -7.69 -0.47
CA PRO A 455 18.99 -9.00 -0.39
C PRO A 455 20.21 -9.01 0.54
N GLY A 456 20.19 -9.89 1.53
CA GLY A 456 21.29 -10.05 2.50
C GLY A 456 21.20 -9.14 3.72
N TYR A 457 20.29 -8.16 3.74
CA TYR A 457 20.02 -7.39 4.96
C TYR A 457 19.22 -8.22 5.96
N ARG A 458 19.53 -8.06 7.24
CA ARG A 458 18.82 -8.70 8.35
C ARG A 458 18.51 -7.64 9.38
N LEU A 459 17.28 -7.66 9.87
CA LEU A 459 16.86 -6.72 10.91
C LEU A 459 17.75 -6.86 12.15
N THR A 460 18.15 -5.73 12.72
CA THR A 460 18.77 -5.68 14.07
C THR A 460 17.77 -6.14 15.14
N ASP A 461 18.22 -6.42 16.36
CA ASP A 461 17.29 -6.82 17.42
C ASP A 461 16.31 -5.69 17.78
N PHE A 462 16.75 -4.42 17.70
CA PHE A 462 15.88 -3.26 17.84
C PHE A 462 14.85 -3.17 16.71
N GLU A 463 15.25 -3.42 15.46
CA GLU A 463 14.34 -3.44 14.31
C GLU A 463 13.33 -4.61 14.37
N LYS A 464 13.74 -5.79 14.85
CA LYS A 464 12.81 -6.90 15.11
C LYS A 464 11.79 -6.52 16.18
N GLN A 465 12.21 -5.78 17.20
CA GLN A 465 11.30 -5.27 18.22
C GLN A 465 10.34 -4.23 17.63
N LEU A 466 10.81 -3.32 16.78
CA LEU A 466 9.96 -2.38 16.04
C LEU A 466 8.94 -3.12 15.17
N SER A 467 9.39 -4.10 14.37
CA SER A 467 8.54 -4.97 13.55
C SER A 467 7.47 -5.67 14.40
N THR A 468 7.86 -6.22 15.55
CA THR A 468 6.91 -6.83 16.50
C THR A 468 5.90 -5.82 17.03
N ASN A 469 6.35 -4.63 17.44
CA ASN A 469 5.48 -3.59 17.97
C ASN A 469 4.49 -3.08 16.91
N MET A 470 4.93 -2.89 15.67
CA MET A 470 4.06 -2.51 14.55
C MET A 470 3.00 -3.58 14.27
N MET A 471 3.39 -4.85 14.16
CA MET A 471 2.42 -5.95 13.99
C MET A 471 1.41 -6.03 15.14
N ARG A 472 1.83 -5.73 16.38
CA ARG A 472 0.93 -5.64 17.55
C ARG A 472 -0.07 -4.49 17.41
N TYR A 473 0.37 -3.27 17.11
CA TYR A 473 -0.53 -2.13 16.91
C TYR A 473 -1.57 -2.43 15.81
N TRP A 474 -1.15 -2.99 14.69
CA TRP A 474 -2.07 -3.36 13.61
C TRP A 474 -3.03 -4.47 14.04
N ALA A 475 -2.54 -5.55 14.66
CA ALA A 475 -3.39 -6.65 15.14
C ALA A 475 -4.44 -6.17 16.17
N ASN A 476 -4.03 -5.34 17.12
CA ASN A 476 -4.94 -4.74 18.10
C ASN A 476 -6.02 -3.90 17.42
N PHE A 477 -5.62 -3.07 16.45
CA PHE A 477 -6.57 -2.26 15.69
C PHE A 477 -7.55 -3.13 14.93
N ILE A 478 -7.08 -4.17 14.21
CA ILE A 478 -7.92 -5.14 13.50
C ILE A 478 -8.94 -5.79 14.45
N HIS A 479 -8.55 -6.08 15.69
CA HIS A 479 -9.38 -6.79 16.66
C HIS A 479 -10.37 -5.87 17.41
N THR A 480 -9.96 -4.65 17.74
CA THR A 480 -10.67 -3.79 18.71
C THR A 480 -11.01 -2.39 18.21
N SER A 481 -10.58 -2.02 17.01
CA SER A 481 -10.60 -0.64 16.49
C SER A 481 -9.68 0.33 17.23
N ASN A 482 -8.79 -0.16 18.08
CA ASN A 482 -7.83 0.62 18.85
C ASN A 482 -6.45 -0.07 18.74
N PRO A 483 -5.38 0.62 18.31
CA PRO A 483 -4.06 0.00 18.21
C PRO A 483 -3.45 -0.34 19.58
N ASN A 484 -3.96 0.23 20.66
CA ASN A 484 -3.41 0.04 22.00
C ASN A 484 -3.92 -1.26 22.66
N ASP A 485 -3.04 -1.99 23.35
CA ASP A 485 -3.36 -3.18 24.15
C ASP A 485 -3.32 -2.93 25.68
N GLY A 486 -3.09 -1.69 26.11
CA GLY A 486 -2.95 -1.35 27.54
C GLY A 486 -1.67 -1.90 28.18
N SER A 487 -0.67 -2.28 27.38
CA SER A 487 0.63 -2.79 27.84
C SER A 487 1.70 -1.69 27.97
N GLU A 488 2.97 -2.09 28.01
CA GLU A 488 4.16 -1.23 28.02
C GLU A 488 4.40 -0.45 26.70
N LEU A 489 3.66 -0.76 25.64
CA LEU A 489 3.74 -0.01 24.38
C LEU A 489 3.33 1.45 24.58
N THR A 490 4.00 2.34 23.84
CA THR A 490 3.67 3.77 23.88
C THR A 490 2.25 3.99 23.37
N ASN A 491 1.44 4.67 24.17
CA ASN A 491 0.03 4.87 23.84
C ASN A 491 -0.13 5.76 22.59
N TRP A 492 -0.85 5.24 21.60
CA TRP A 492 -1.21 5.93 20.37
C TRP A 492 -2.59 6.55 20.52
N ASN A 493 -2.61 7.86 20.75
CA ASN A 493 -3.86 8.60 20.92
C ASN A 493 -4.64 8.70 19.59
N THR A 494 -5.96 8.72 19.68
CA THR A 494 -6.82 9.10 18.54
C THR A 494 -6.49 10.50 18.07
N TYR A 495 -6.45 10.70 16.76
CA TYR A 495 -6.26 12.00 16.13
C TYR A 495 -7.41 12.96 16.48
N SER A 496 -7.06 14.21 16.75
CA SER A 496 -8.00 15.32 16.86
C SER A 496 -7.51 16.48 16.01
N SER A 497 -8.41 17.06 15.20
CA SER A 497 -8.11 18.27 14.41
C SER A 497 -7.71 19.47 15.28
N SER A 498 -8.07 19.47 16.58
CA SER A 498 -7.68 20.50 17.53
C SER A 498 -6.23 20.42 17.99
N SER A 499 -5.64 19.22 17.99
CA SER A 499 -4.27 18.97 18.49
C SER A 499 -3.29 18.63 17.38
N ASP A 500 -3.77 18.06 16.28
CA ASP A 500 -3.00 17.71 15.07
C ASP A 500 -1.70 16.92 15.33
N VAL A 501 -1.76 16.00 16.28
CA VAL A 501 -0.62 15.18 16.72
C VAL A 501 -0.63 13.86 15.96
N ASP A 502 0.53 13.42 15.50
CA ASP A 502 0.72 12.09 14.91
C ASP A 502 1.62 11.19 15.78
N PHE A 503 1.49 9.89 15.59
CA PHE A 503 2.32 8.88 16.25
C PHE A 503 3.52 8.52 15.38
N VAL A 504 4.73 8.81 15.86
CA VAL A 504 5.95 8.49 15.14
C VAL A 504 6.33 7.04 15.45
N LEU A 505 6.34 6.22 14.40
CA LEU A 505 6.82 4.83 14.44
C LEU A 505 8.32 4.82 14.16
N ASP A 506 9.07 4.51 15.21
CA ASP A 506 10.53 4.31 15.21
C ASP A 506 10.87 3.35 16.36
N ILE A 507 12.16 2.98 16.51
CA ILE A 507 12.65 2.11 17.59
C ILE A 507 12.06 2.52 18.95
N THR A 508 12.07 3.82 19.23
CA THR A 508 11.34 4.42 20.35
C THR A 508 10.19 5.24 19.81
N SER A 509 9.01 4.63 19.74
CA SER A 509 7.81 5.30 19.26
C SER A 509 7.36 6.41 20.21
N LYS A 510 6.77 7.48 19.67
CA LYS A 510 6.32 8.64 20.47
C LYS A 510 5.18 9.40 19.78
N MET A 511 4.33 10.04 20.57
CA MET A 511 3.44 11.09 20.06
C MET A 511 4.27 12.34 19.74
N ARG A 512 4.16 12.88 18.53
CA ARG A 512 4.82 14.12 18.11
C ARG A 512 3.84 15.29 18.20
N ILE A 513 3.99 16.10 19.24
CA ILE A 513 3.21 17.33 19.47
C ILE A 513 3.95 18.48 18.77
N ASP A 514 3.31 19.14 17.82
CA ASP A 514 3.88 20.32 17.15
C ASP A 514 3.82 21.54 18.09
N TYR A 515 4.99 22.08 18.48
CA TYR A 515 5.08 23.35 19.20
C TYR A 515 5.44 24.47 18.22
N SER A 516 4.41 25.17 17.74
CA SER A 516 4.50 26.43 16.99
C SER A 516 4.94 27.66 17.83
N HIS A 517 5.62 27.47 18.97
CA HIS A 517 5.87 28.54 19.97
C HIS A 517 7.33 28.86 20.33
N LEU A 518 8.34 28.48 19.54
CA LEU A 518 9.72 28.96 19.75
C LEU A 518 10.15 30.14 18.84
N ASN A 519 9.26 30.65 17.99
CA ASN A 519 9.54 31.83 17.16
C ASN A 519 9.32 33.18 17.88
N GLN A 520 9.82 33.37 19.11
CA GLN A 520 9.92 34.72 19.69
C GLN A 520 11.20 35.09 20.45
N HIS A 521 12.13 34.18 20.71
CA HIS A 521 13.43 34.60 21.23
C HIS A 521 14.56 33.94 20.43
N GLY A 522 15.51 34.77 19.99
CA GLY A 522 16.76 34.32 19.40
C GLY A 522 17.59 33.52 20.40
N PRO A 523 18.85 33.20 20.09
CA PRO A 523 19.67 32.37 20.94
C PRO A 523 20.06 33.15 22.20
N ASP A 524 19.21 33.15 23.22
CA ASP A 524 19.60 33.52 24.57
C ASP A 524 20.16 32.25 25.24
N PHE A 525 21.49 32.28 25.38
CA PHE A 525 22.17 31.55 26.43
C PHE A 525 21.55 31.96 27.76
N ASP A 526 20.85 31.03 28.42
CA ASP A 526 20.62 31.16 29.86
C ASP A 526 21.31 30.00 30.58
N SER A 527 22.40 30.42 31.22
CA SER A 527 23.14 29.70 32.23
C SER A 527 22.27 29.61 33.48
N ASP A 528 21.85 28.41 33.85
CA ASP A 528 21.49 28.14 35.25
C ASP A 528 22.62 27.38 35.93
N SER A 529 23.28 28.15 36.79
CA SER A 529 24.17 27.73 37.86
C SER A 529 23.45 26.81 38.85
N ASP A 530 24.04 25.66 39.15
CA ASP A 530 24.30 25.33 40.55
C ASP A 530 25.45 24.34 40.72
N ASP A 531 26.14 24.55 41.83
CA ASP A 531 27.51 24.19 42.18
C ASP A 531 27.59 22.82 42.89
N SER A 532 28.51 21.93 42.50
CA SER A 532 29.35 21.16 43.45
C SER A 532 30.35 20.20 42.75
N SER A 533 31.63 20.54 42.89
CA SER A 533 32.81 19.69 43.17
C SER A 533 33.09 18.39 42.37
N GLY A 534 34.28 18.33 41.76
CA GLY A 534 35.15 17.15 41.90
C GLY A 534 35.84 16.64 40.63
N GLU A 535 37.12 17.01 40.51
CA GLU A 535 38.26 16.24 39.96
C GLU A 535 38.37 15.93 38.45
N GLU A 536 39.60 16.15 37.99
CA GLU A 536 40.18 15.88 36.66
C GLU A 536 40.22 14.38 36.37
N ASP A 537 39.97 13.97 35.11
CA ASP A 537 40.73 12.90 34.47
C ASP A 537 40.55 12.91 32.93
N GLU A 538 41.58 12.40 32.26
CA GLU A 538 41.89 12.48 30.83
C GLU A 538 41.01 11.63 29.90
N ASP A 539 41.04 12.03 28.62
CA ASP A 539 40.97 11.20 27.40
C ASP A 539 39.61 10.58 27.00
N THR A 540 39.01 11.08 25.91
CA THR A 540 38.92 10.37 24.62
C THR A 540 38.02 11.10 23.61
N THR A 541 38.34 10.90 22.35
CA THR A 541 37.68 11.33 21.11
C THR A 541 36.17 11.05 21.04
N GLU A 542 35.37 12.00 20.56
CA GLU A 542 34.05 11.68 19.98
C GLU A 542 33.73 12.56 18.77
N ASN A 543 33.23 11.89 17.74
CA ASN A 543 32.98 12.38 16.39
C ASN A 543 31.64 13.15 16.32
N ASP A 544 31.59 14.09 15.37
CA ASP A 544 30.39 14.78 14.91
C ASP A 544 29.26 13.81 14.48
N GLU A 545 28.26 13.57 15.33
CA GLU A 545 27.02 12.84 14.95
C GLU A 545 25.69 13.54 15.27
N ASP A 546 25.68 14.80 15.75
CA ASP A 546 24.44 15.43 16.24
C ASP A 546 23.67 16.36 15.28
N ASN A 547 24.03 16.43 14.00
CA ASN A 547 23.43 17.42 13.07
C ASN A 547 22.18 16.96 12.30
N VAL A 548 21.55 15.84 12.67
CA VAL A 548 20.37 15.28 11.96
C VAL A 548 19.04 15.61 12.66
N SER A 549 19.05 16.03 13.92
CA SER A 549 17.80 16.25 14.68
C SER A 549 17.10 17.59 14.37
N ASP A 550 17.85 18.65 14.01
CA ASP A 550 17.32 20.02 13.86
C ASP A 550 16.45 20.24 12.61
N HIS A 551 16.53 19.37 11.60
CA HIS A 551 15.73 19.50 10.38
C HIS A 551 14.30 18.93 10.51
N LEU A 552 14.04 18.10 11.53
CA LEU A 552 12.75 17.43 11.73
C LEU A 552 11.68 18.34 12.36
N PHE A 553 12.10 19.44 13.01
CA PHE A 553 11.22 20.38 13.71
C PHE A 553 10.45 21.34 12.78
N LYS A 554 10.88 21.50 11.53
CA LYS A 554 10.19 22.37 10.56
C LYS A 554 9.01 21.69 9.86
N VAL A 555 8.90 20.36 9.93
CA VAL A 555 7.97 19.60 9.10
C VAL A 555 6.51 19.79 9.53
N SER A 556 6.16 19.72 10.82
CA SER A 556 4.76 19.81 11.27
C SER A 556 4.09 21.17 11.00
N SER A 557 4.78 22.27 11.34
CA SER A 557 4.25 23.62 11.08
C SER A 557 4.20 23.95 9.58
N ALA A 558 5.17 23.45 8.80
CA ALA A 558 5.19 23.57 7.35
C ALA A 558 4.13 22.70 6.67
N THR A 559 3.81 21.51 7.18
CA THR A 559 2.72 20.67 6.66
C THR A 559 1.36 21.35 6.87
N PHE A 560 1.12 22.00 8.02
CA PHE A 560 -0.14 22.73 8.25
C PHE A 560 -0.27 23.98 7.37
N GLN A 561 0.81 24.76 7.22
CA GLN A 561 0.82 25.90 6.29
C GLN A 561 0.76 25.46 4.83
N GLY A 562 1.41 24.34 4.50
CA GLY A 562 1.35 23.65 3.22
C GLY A 562 -0.07 23.24 2.88
N MET A 563 -0.79 22.60 3.81
CA MET A 563 -2.20 22.27 3.65
C MET A 563 -3.01 23.50 3.24
N ARG A 564 -2.85 24.65 3.92
CA ARG A 564 -3.56 25.90 3.60
C ARG A 564 -3.23 26.47 2.22
N VAL A 565 -1.96 26.43 1.82
CA VAL A 565 -1.52 26.88 0.48
C VAL A 565 -2.11 25.99 -0.61
N PHE A 566 -2.04 24.68 -0.42
CA PHE A 566 -2.62 23.72 -1.34
C PHE A 566 -4.18 23.71 -1.32
N ASP A 567 -4.81 24.13 -0.21
CA ASP A 567 -6.26 24.33 -0.07
C ASP A 567 -6.77 25.58 -0.81
N SER A 568 -6.03 26.69 -0.73
CA SER A 568 -6.47 28.01 -1.23
C SER A 568 -6.64 28.10 -2.75
N ILE A 569 -6.23 27.05 -3.48
CA ILE A 569 -6.15 27.04 -4.94
C ILE A 569 -7.09 25.98 -5.54
N ASN A 570 -7.85 25.25 -4.71
CA ASN A 570 -9.02 24.48 -5.16
C ASN A 570 -10.29 25.33 -4.91
N PRO A 571 -10.95 25.89 -5.94
CA PRO A 571 -12.06 26.84 -5.78
C PRO A 571 -13.31 26.26 -5.08
N THR A 572 -13.35 24.95 -4.82
CA THR A 572 -14.38 24.30 -4.00
C THR A 572 -14.12 24.39 -2.49
N LEU A 573 -12.92 24.74 -2.03
CA LEU A 573 -12.53 24.73 -0.61
C LEU A 573 -12.57 26.09 0.09
N ALA A 574 -12.76 27.20 -0.64
CA ALA A 574 -12.79 28.53 -0.02
C ALA A 574 -14.06 28.82 0.81
N ASN A 575 -15.03 27.88 0.89
CA ASN A 575 -16.33 28.08 1.53
C ASN A 575 -16.80 26.92 2.46
N SER A 576 -15.91 26.01 2.91
CA SER A 576 -16.28 24.96 3.87
C SER A 576 -15.46 25.00 5.16
#